data_AF-A0A944TNH2-F1
#
_entry.id   AF-A0A944TNH2-F1
#
_cell.length_a   1.000
_cell.length_b   1.000
_cell.length_c   1.000
_cell.angle_alpha   90.00
_cell.angle_beta   90.00
_cell.angle_gamma   90.00
#
_symmetry.space_group_name_H-M   'P 1'
#
loop_
_entity.id
_entity.type
_entity.pdbx_description
1 polymer ?
#
loop_
_entity_poly.entity_id
_entity_poly.type
_entity_poly.pdbx_seq_one_letter_code
_entity_poly.pdbx_strand_id
1 'polypeptide(L)'
;MQMDLKGQTPIQKLKKLIGGEKSYRNLGHYDLVQVLVDQNENPSAISLNQDDLPAYLVATASFQKEFAEKLLEKGQLKTIMLGELIKILQSEKAPSVLKVNPAPIGSENSPLIGCQEVLFAPTLDSFTQKLLMTDPSQAKALMAIDPNDQTRMGIEMVFHVLTNMALPESEERELRDRAIRLKIEELAFIAPRVTIRNGSGSFYCVLLNLENDMEETAFIRDYKTFDPHSDIIFVNSKLEILTGELENIPYNGDHIDQIFLPLINWQQSKKIQAIHR
;
A
#
# COMPACT_ATOMS: atom_id res chain seq x y z
N MET A 1 -43.35 -17.08 0.54
CA MET A 1 -43.69 -17.21 -0.90
C MET A 1 -42.43 -17.73 -1.59
N GLN A 2 -42.35 -19.06 -1.79
CA GLN A 2 -41.16 -19.72 -2.36
C GLN A 2 -41.07 -19.40 -3.86
N MET A 3 -40.07 -18.63 -4.27
CA MET A 3 -39.74 -18.46 -5.69
C MET A 3 -38.70 -19.51 -6.08
N ASP A 4 -39.14 -20.43 -6.95
CA ASP A 4 -38.34 -21.51 -7.52
C ASP A 4 -37.22 -20.92 -8.40
N LEU A 5 -35.98 -20.90 -7.89
CA LEU A 5 -34.79 -20.37 -8.58
C LEU A 5 -34.04 -21.49 -9.34
N LYS A 6 -34.78 -22.35 -10.05
CA LYS A 6 -34.18 -23.37 -10.92
C LYS A 6 -33.74 -22.71 -12.24
N GLY A 7 -32.43 -22.72 -12.51
CA GLY A 7 -31.85 -22.27 -13.79
C GLY A 7 -31.10 -20.94 -13.78
N GLN A 8 -31.00 -20.22 -12.65
CA GLN A 8 -30.22 -18.97 -12.56
C GLN A 8 -28.78 -19.24 -12.13
N THR A 9 -27.81 -18.52 -12.71
CA THR A 9 -26.40 -18.59 -12.28
C THR A 9 -26.26 -18.07 -10.85
N PRO A 10 -25.26 -18.51 -10.06
CA PRO A 10 -25.03 -18.03 -8.70
C PRO A 10 -24.99 -16.50 -8.59
N ILE A 11 -24.39 -15.83 -9.58
CA ILE A 11 -24.33 -14.37 -9.67
C ILE A 11 -25.71 -13.75 -9.88
N GLN A 12 -26.57 -14.35 -10.70
CA GLN A 12 -27.95 -13.87 -10.93
C GLN A 12 -28.83 -14.04 -9.69
N LYS A 13 -28.67 -15.16 -8.96
CA LYS A 13 -29.36 -15.39 -7.68
C LYS A 13 -28.91 -14.35 -6.64
N LEU A 14 -27.61 -14.07 -6.55
CA LEU A 14 -27.05 -13.07 -5.64
C LEU A 14 -27.55 -11.66 -5.98
N LYS A 15 -27.54 -11.27 -7.26
CA LYS A 15 -28.09 -9.98 -7.71
C LYS A 15 -29.58 -9.81 -7.39
N LYS A 16 -30.35 -10.90 -7.37
CA LYS A 16 -31.80 -10.88 -7.08
C LYS A 16 -32.08 -10.86 -5.57
N LEU A 17 -31.29 -11.57 -4.77
CA LEU A 17 -31.39 -11.62 -3.31
C LEU A 17 -30.94 -10.32 -2.63
N ILE A 18 -29.96 -9.62 -3.20
CA ILE A 18 -29.34 -8.42 -2.61
C ILE A 18 -30.02 -7.11 -3.10
N GLY A 19 -31.04 -7.20 -3.96
CA GLY A 19 -31.71 -6.04 -4.55
C GLY A 19 -30.92 -5.48 -5.74
N GLY A 20 -31.49 -5.59 -6.94
CA GLY A 20 -30.79 -5.42 -8.21
C GLY A 20 -30.01 -4.11 -8.41
N GLU A 21 -28.92 -4.21 -9.18
CA GLU A 21 -28.10 -3.20 -9.90
C GLU A 21 -27.73 -1.85 -9.23
N LYS A 22 -28.24 -1.49 -8.05
CA LYS A 22 -28.15 -0.12 -7.49
C LYS A 22 -27.73 -0.02 -6.02
N SER A 23 -26.92 -0.92 -5.49
CA SER A 23 -26.43 -0.79 -4.11
C SER A 23 -24.93 -1.01 -3.93
N TYR A 24 -24.09 -0.60 -4.89
CA TYR A 24 -22.70 -0.30 -4.56
C TYR A 24 -22.66 1.05 -3.85
N ARG A 25 -22.92 1.03 -2.54
CA ARG A 25 -22.62 2.16 -1.68
C ARG A 25 -21.26 1.85 -1.08
N ASN A 26 -20.22 2.57 -1.49
CA ASN A 26 -18.91 2.46 -0.85
C ASN A 26 -19.11 2.67 0.65
N LEU A 27 -18.94 1.60 1.44
CA LEU A 27 -19.10 1.69 2.88
C LEU A 27 -18.03 2.62 3.44
N GLY A 28 -18.46 3.66 4.12
CA GLY A 28 -17.61 4.65 4.76
C GLY A 28 -17.21 4.24 6.17
N HIS A 29 -16.19 4.92 6.70
CA HIS A 29 -15.70 4.73 8.06
C HIS A 29 -16.79 4.83 9.14
N TYR A 30 -17.77 5.72 8.94
CA TYR A 30 -18.83 6.02 9.90
C TYR A 30 -20.11 5.21 9.68
N ASP A 31 -20.14 4.28 8.71
CA ASP A 31 -21.31 3.46 8.49
C ASP A 31 -21.50 2.47 9.65
N LEU A 32 -22.73 2.41 10.15
CA LEU A 32 -23.12 1.47 11.20
C LEU A 32 -23.38 0.09 10.59
N VAL A 33 -22.74 -0.91 11.18
CA VAL A 33 -22.88 -2.29 10.78
C VAL A 33 -23.16 -3.18 11.98
N GLN A 34 -23.85 -4.29 11.76
CA GLN A 34 -24.04 -5.33 12.75
C GLN A 34 -23.01 -6.43 12.53
N VAL A 35 -22.30 -6.79 13.59
CA VAL A 35 -21.29 -7.85 13.61
C VAL A 35 -21.64 -8.89 14.66
N LEU A 36 -21.28 -10.14 14.41
CA LEU A 36 -21.41 -11.21 15.39
C LEU A 36 -20.35 -11.09 16.49
N VAL A 37 -20.77 -11.17 17.74
CA VAL A 37 -19.88 -11.10 18.90
C VAL A 37 -19.93 -12.35 19.77
N ASP A 38 -18.83 -12.59 20.48
CA ASP A 38 -18.72 -13.64 21.49
C ASP A 38 -19.40 -13.25 22.82
N GLN A 39 -19.26 -14.09 23.85
CA GLN A 39 -19.83 -13.85 25.18
C GLN A 39 -19.22 -12.63 25.90
N ASN A 40 -18.08 -12.13 25.43
CA ASN A 40 -17.37 -10.97 25.98
C ASN A 40 -17.58 -9.71 25.12
N GLU A 41 -18.56 -9.73 24.21
CA GLU A 41 -18.85 -8.66 23.25
C GLU A 41 -17.74 -8.34 22.23
N ASN A 42 -16.79 -9.25 22.03
CA ASN A 42 -15.75 -9.08 21.02
C ASN A 42 -16.21 -9.65 19.67
N PRO A 43 -15.86 -9.01 18.54
CA PRO A 43 -16.14 -9.56 17.21
C PRO A 43 -15.63 -11.00 17.09
N SER A 44 -16.45 -11.89 16.52
CA SER A 44 -16.10 -13.30 16.34
C SER A 44 -16.08 -13.68 14.86
N ALA A 45 -15.00 -14.33 14.45
CA ALA A 45 -14.87 -14.87 13.09
C ALA A 45 -15.51 -16.26 13.00
N ILE A 46 -16.17 -16.56 11.89
CA ILE A 46 -16.76 -17.87 11.61
C ILE A 46 -16.19 -18.40 10.31
N SER A 47 -15.86 -19.69 10.29
CA SER A 47 -15.64 -20.42 9.04
C SER A 47 -16.99 -20.85 8.46
N LEU A 48 -17.33 -20.29 7.29
CA LEU A 48 -18.62 -20.53 6.65
C LEU A 48 -18.65 -21.81 5.80
N ASN A 49 -17.49 -22.25 5.29
CA ASN A 49 -17.30 -23.46 4.50
C ASN A 49 -16.11 -24.25 5.07
N GLN A 50 -16.07 -25.57 4.89
CA GLN A 50 -15.03 -26.44 5.48
C GLN A 50 -13.58 -26.06 5.07
N ASP A 51 -13.41 -25.36 3.95
CA ASP A 51 -12.10 -24.91 3.44
C ASP A 51 -11.93 -23.37 3.43
N ASP A 52 -12.89 -22.61 3.99
CA ASP A 52 -12.83 -21.15 3.99
C ASP A 52 -12.01 -20.61 5.17
N LEU A 53 -11.22 -19.57 4.89
CA LEU A 53 -10.61 -18.75 5.93
C LEU A 53 -11.70 -18.19 6.87
N PRO A 54 -11.45 -18.15 8.20
CA PRO A 54 -12.39 -17.57 9.14
C PRO A 54 -12.63 -16.10 8.77
N ALA A 55 -13.91 -15.72 8.66
CA ALA A 55 -14.32 -14.39 8.24
C ALA A 55 -15.32 -13.78 9.21
N TYR A 56 -15.23 -12.46 9.38
CA TYR A 56 -16.17 -11.66 10.13
C TYR A 56 -17.40 -11.37 9.27
N LEU A 57 -18.58 -11.63 9.80
CA LEU A 57 -19.84 -11.44 9.09
C LEU A 57 -20.43 -10.09 9.47
N VAL A 58 -20.70 -9.27 8.47
CA VAL A 58 -21.13 -7.88 8.67
C VAL A 58 -22.43 -7.64 7.91
N ALA A 59 -23.44 -7.09 8.57
CA ALA A 59 -24.72 -6.75 7.97
C ALA A 59 -24.99 -5.23 8.04
N THR A 60 -25.40 -4.63 6.92
CA THR A 60 -25.79 -3.22 6.86
C THR A 60 -27.27 -3.05 7.21
N ALA A 61 -27.66 -1.84 7.62
CA ALA A 61 -29.05 -1.53 7.99
C ALA A 61 -30.07 -1.80 6.87
N SER A 62 -29.66 -1.73 5.61
CA SER A 62 -30.49 -2.00 4.43
C SER A 62 -30.79 -3.48 4.20
N PHE A 63 -30.08 -4.39 4.88
CA PHE A 63 -30.11 -5.84 4.62
C PHE A 63 -30.98 -6.63 5.63
N GLN A 64 -31.85 -5.97 6.41
CA GLN A 64 -32.36 -6.59 7.64
C GLN A 64 -33.84 -7.01 7.61
N LYS A 65 -34.05 -8.34 7.55
CA LYS A 65 -34.93 -9.11 8.46
C LYS A 65 -34.59 -10.60 8.49
N GLU A 66 -34.44 -11.25 7.33
CA GLU A 66 -34.28 -12.73 7.26
C GLU A 66 -32.89 -13.26 7.63
N PHE A 67 -31.80 -12.49 7.45
CA PHE A 67 -30.44 -12.94 7.73
C PHE A 67 -29.98 -12.67 9.17
N ALA A 68 -30.46 -11.57 9.78
CA ALA A 68 -30.21 -11.28 11.19
C ALA A 68 -30.76 -12.41 12.08
N GLU A 69 -31.93 -12.96 11.73
CA GLU A 69 -32.52 -14.11 12.43
C GLU A 69 -31.63 -15.36 12.35
N LYS A 70 -31.06 -15.68 11.18
CA LYS A 70 -30.12 -16.81 11.00
C LYS A 70 -28.74 -16.59 11.62
N LEU A 71 -28.29 -15.34 11.74
CA LEU A 71 -27.05 -15.00 12.45
C LEU A 71 -27.25 -15.06 13.97
N LEU A 72 -28.41 -14.66 14.47
CA LEU A 72 -28.76 -14.73 15.89
C LEU A 72 -28.81 -16.17 16.41
N GLU A 73 -29.16 -17.14 15.56
CA GLU A 73 -29.01 -18.58 15.89
C GLU A 73 -27.55 -18.96 16.21
N LYS A 74 -26.56 -18.20 15.71
CA LYS A 74 -25.13 -18.44 15.91
C LYS A 74 -24.49 -17.59 17.02
N GLY A 75 -25.18 -16.59 17.56
CA GLY A 75 -24.62 -15.76 18.64
C GLY A 75 -25.29 -14.38 18.77
N GLN A 76 -24.65 -13.49 19.53
CA GLN A 76 -25.16 -12.14 19.78
C GLN A 76 -24.71 -11.17 18.68
N LEU A 77 -25.57 -10.23 18.30
CA LEU A 77 -25.26 -9.18 17.34
C LEU A 77 -24.99 -7.86 18.06
N LYS A 78 -23.89 -7.19 17.69
CA LYS A 78 -23.54 -5.86 18.18
C LYS A 78 -23.49 -4.88 17.03
N THR A 79 -24.10 -3.71 17.21
CA THR A 79 -23.98 -2.60 16.27
C THR A 79 -22.71 -1.83 16.57
N ILE A 80 -21.86 -1.65 15.56
CA ILE A 80 -20.58 -0.94 15.66
C ILE A 80 -20.34 -0.11 14.41
N MET A 81 -19.54 0.96 14.51
CA MET A 81 -19.06 1.66 13.32
C MET A 81 -18.05 0.79 12.57
N LEU A 82 -18.15 0.72 11.25
CA LEU A 82 -17.25 -0.08 10.43
C LEU A 82 -15.77 0.29 10.66
N GLY A 83 -15.48 1.57 10.78
CA GLY A 83 -14.14 2.06 11.07
C GLY A 83 -13.58 1.62 12.42
N GLU A 84 -14.44 1.51 13.44
CA GLU A 84 -14.06 1.04 14.77
C GLU A 84 -13.85 -0.48 14.77
N LEU A 85 -14.71 -1.22 14.06
CA LEU A 85 -14.53 -2.65 13.83
C LEU A 85 -13.17 -2.93 13.15
N ILE A 86 -12.84 -2.20 12.10
CA ILE A 86 -11.53 -2.34 11.42
C ILE A 86 -10.38 -2.08 12.38
N LYS A 87 -10.48 -1.06 13.26
CA LYS A 87 -9.43 -0.78 14.27
C LYS A 87 -9.26 -1.90 15.29
N ILE A 88 -10.36 -2.53 15.72
CA ILE A 88 -10.28 -3.69 16.62
C ILE A 88 -9.53 -4.83 15.91
N LEU A 89 -9.91 -5.11 14.67
CA LEU A 89 -9.32 -6.20 13.87
C LEU A 89 -7.87 -5.93 13.44
N GLN A 90 -7.44 -4.66 13.37
CA GLN A 90 -6.06 -4.28 13.10
C GLN A 90 -5.07 -4.80 14.16
N SER A 91 -5.54 -5.04 15.38
CA SER A 91 -4.73 -5.57 16.48
C SER A 91 -4.48 -7.08 16.41
N GLU A 92 -5.12 -7.77 15.46
CA GLU A 92 -4.92 -9.19 15.25
C GLU A 92 -3.60 -9.51 14.56
N LYS A 93 -3.05 -10.70 14.83
CA LYS A 93 -1.77 -11.17 14.26
C LYS A 93 -1.85 -11.47 12.76
N ALA A 94 -3.04 -11.58 12.19
CA ALA A 94 -3.27 -11.93 10.79
C ALA A 94 -4.30 -11.00 10.14
N PRO A 95 -4.23 -10.80 8.81
CA PRO A 95 -5.23 -10.03 8.09
C PRO A 95 -6.62 -10.63 8.26
N SER A 96 -7.58 -9.77 8.56
CA SER A 96 -8.96 -10.18 8.82
C SER A 96 -9.86 -9.91 7.61
N VAL A 97 -10.70 -10.88 7.26
CA VAL A 97 -11.64 -10.75 6.14
C VAL A 97 -13.04 -10.48 6.66
N LEU A 98 -13.69 -9.44 6.16
CA LEU A 98 -15.07 -9.09 6.48
C LEU A 98 -15.95 -9.37 5.26
N LYS A 99 -16.94 -10.26 5.41
CA LYS A 99 -17.94 -10.55 4.38
C LYS A 99 -19.19 -9.72 4.68
N VAL A 100 -19.46 -8.74 3.82
CA VAL A 100 -20.57 -7.79 3.96
C VAL A 100 -21.82 -8.36 3.29
N ASN A 101 -22.93 -8.34 4.02
CA ASN A 101 -24.24 -8.86 3.62
C ASN A 101 -24.14 -10.28 3.02
N PRO A 102 -23.72 -11.28 3.81
CA PRO A 102 -23.66 -12.66 3.33
C PRO A 102 -25.06 -13.20 3.01
N ALA A 103 -25.18 -13.94 1.91
CA ALA A 103 -26.41 -14.59 1.46
C ALA A 103 -26.13 -16.00 0.93
N PRO A 104 -27.01 -16.98 1.21
CA PRO A 104 -26.91 -18.32 0.64
C PRO A 104 -27.29 -18.31 -0.85
N ILE A 105 -26.43 -18.89 -1.69
CA ILE A 105 -26.57 -18.98 -3.15
C ILE A 105 -26.69 -20.45 -3.61
N GLY A 106 -26.26 -21.39 -2.77
CA GLY A 106 -26.25 -22.83 -3.07
C GLY A 106 -27.63 -23.51 -3.02
N SER A 107 -27.65 -24.78 -3.44
CA SER A 107 -28.77 -25.70 -3.22
C SER A 107 -28.85 -26.12 -1.75
N GLU A 108 -30.00 -26.63 -1.30
CA GLU A 108 -30.23 -27.06 0.10
C GLU A 108 -29.21 -28.08 0.61
N ASN A 109 -28.60 -28.87 -0.28
CA ASN A 109 -27.62 -29.91 0.06
C ASN A 109 -26.16 -29.41 0.09
N SER A 110 -25.88 -28.20 -0.42
CA SER A 110 -24.54 -27.61 -0.44
C SER A 110 -24.65 -26.08 -0.46
N PRO A 111 -24.99 -25.44 0.68
CA PRO A 111 -25.24 -24.01 0.75
C PRO A 111 -23.93 -23.24 0.62
N LEU A 112 -23.59 -22.82 -0.60
CA LEU A 112 -22.57 -21.81 -0.84
C LEU A 112 -23.06 -20.46 -0.30
N ILE A 113 -22.26 -19.79 0.52
CA ILE A 113 -22.53 -18.44 1.00
C ILE A 113 -21.65 -17.48 0.20
N GLY A 114 -22.26 -16.59 -0.57
CA GLY A 114 -21.54 -15.43 -1.09
C GLY A 114 -21.97 -14.16 -0.37
N CYS A 115 -21.38 -13.04 -0.76
CA CYS A 115 -21.55 -11.77 -0.08
C CYS A 115 -21.63 -10.64 -1.10
N GLN A 116 -22.16 -9.50 -0.67
CA GLN A 116 -22.25 -8.30 -1.50
C GLN A 116 -20.86 -7.70 -1.73
N GLU A 117 -20.05 -7.66 -0.68
CA GLU A 117 -18.73 -7.04 -0.68
C GLU A 117 -17.81 -7.80 0.28
N VAL A 118 -16.52 -7.78 -0.04
CA VAL A 118 -15.45 -8.32 0.82
C VAL A 118 -14.54 -7.16 1.17
N LEU A 119 -14.41 -6.90 2.47
CA LEU A 119 -13.46 -5.93 2.99
C LEU A 119 -12.30 -6.67 3.66
N PHE A 120 -11.11 -6.12 3.56
CA PHE A 120 -9.93 -6.62 4.25
C PHE A 120 -9.54 -5.62 5.32
N ALA A 121 -9.51 -6.08 6.57
CA ALA A 121 -8.91 -5.33 7.67
C ALA A 121 -7.39 -5.60 7.68
N PRO A 122 -6.57 -4.59 7.37
CA PRO A 122 -5.12 -4.74 7.37
C PRO A 122 -4.61 -5.00 8.79
N THR A 123 -3.53 -5.77 8.93
CA THR A 123 -2.81 -5.88 10.21
C THR A 123 -1.97 -4.64 10.44
N LEU A 124 -1.98 -4.10 11.67
CA LEU A 124 -1.06 -3.06 12.09
C LEU A 124 0.23 -3.71 12.60
N ASP A 125 1.37 -3.39 11.99
CA ASP A 125 2.66 -3.79 12.52
C ASP A 125 2.97 -2.99 13.79
N SER A 126 3.12 -3.69 14.92
CA SER A 126 3.46 -3.09 16.20
C SER A 126 4.82 -2.39 16.22
N PHE A 127 5.77 -2.81 15.37
CA PHE A 127 7.10 -2.23 15.35
C PHE A 127 7.11 -0.92 14.55
N THR A 128 6.66 -0.96 13.29
CA THR A 128 6.66 0.22 12.43
C THR A 128 5.44 1.14 12.63
N GLN A 129 4.39 0.67 13.31
CA GLN A 129 3.08 1.32 13.41
C GLN A 129 2.40 1.52 12.03
N LYS A 130 2.70 0.63 11.08
CA LYS A 130 2.24 0.72 9.68
C LYS A 130 1.27 -0.42 9.34
N LEU A 131 0.37 -0.17 8.39
CA LEU A 131 -0.58 -1.18 7.93
C LEU A 131 0.07 -2.12 6.90
N LEU A 132 0.09 -3.42 7.22
CA LEU A 132 0.74 -4.49 6.44
C LEU A 132 0.00 -4.86 5.13
N MET A 133 -1.17 -4.27 4.89
CA MET A 133 -1.79 -4.25 3.56
C MET A 133 -1.94 -2.80 3.12
N THR A 134 -0.88 -2.29 2.51
CA THR A 134 -0.89 -1.02 1.77
C THR A 134 -0.67 -1.33 0.29
N ASP A 135 -1.17 -0.45 -0.57
CA ASP A 135 -0.87 -0.53 -2.00
C ASP A 135 0.65 -0.60 -2.21
N PRO A 136 1.20 -1.39 -3.14
CA PRO A 136 2.65 -1.50 -3.36
C PRO A 136 3.37 -0.16 -3.52
N SER A 137 2.69 0.87 -4.06
CA SER A 137 3.22 2.23 -4.14
C SER A 137 3.36 2.91 -2.77
N GLN A 138 2.44 2.64 -1.84
CA GLN A 138 2.46 3.11 -0.45
C GLN A 138 3.37 2.25 0.43
N ALA A 139 3.46 0.95 0.19
CA ALA A 139 4.40 0.05 0.86
C ALA A 139 5.86 0.44 0.60
N LYS A 140 6.17 0.92 -0.61
CA LYS A 140 7.48 1.54 -0.91
C LYS A 140 7.74 2.82 -0.09
N ALA A 141 6.71 3.60 0.23
CA ALA A 141 6.80 4.75 1.14
C ALA A 141 6.89 4.31 2.62
N LEU A 142 6.38 3.13 2.98
CA LEU A 142 6.55 2.55 4.32
C LEU A 142 7.98 2.04 4.57
N MET A 143 8.76 1.78 3.53
CA MET A 143 10.21 1.57 3.62
C MET A 143 11.02 2.88 3.64
N ALA A 144 10.40 4.01 3.30
CA ALA A 144 11.05 5.31 3.37
C ALA A 144 11.00 5.83 4.81
N ILE A 145 12.19 5.94 5.40
CA ILE A 145 12.60 6.85 6.48
C ILE A 145 11.47 7.76 7.01
N ASP A 146 11.15 7.64 8.31
CA ASP A 146 10.18 8.53 8.99
C ASP A 146 10.62 10.00 8.89
N PRO A 147 9.75 10.95 8.47
CA PRO A 147 10.01 12.39 8.56
C PRO A 147 10.50 12.87 9.93
N ASN A 148 10.13 12.19 11.02
CA ASN A 148 10.64 12.50 12.36
C ASN A 148 12.13 12.15 12.51
N ASP A 149 12.59 11.05 11.91
CA ASP A 149 14.01 10.66 11.91
C ASP A 149 14.82 11.60 11.01
N GLN A 150 14.26 12.03 9.88
CA GLN A 150 14.83 13.08 9.03
C GLN A 150 15.04 14.37 9.84
N THR A 151 13.99 14.81 10.55
CA THR A 151 14.05 16.02 11.39
C THR A 151 15.06 15.87 12.54
N ARG A 152 15.11 14.70 13.21
CA ARG A 152 16.07 14.43 14.30
C ARG A 152 17.52 14.53 13.83
N MET A 153 17.80 14.03 12.63
CA MET A 153 19.15 13.99 12.05
C MET A 153 19.47 15.26 11.25
N GLY A 154 18.53 16.20 11.16
CA GLY A 154 18.66 17.42 10.36
C GLY A 154 18.78 17.14 8.87
N ILE A 155 18.26 16.03 8.37
CA ILE A 155 18.33 15.67 6.95
C ILE A 155 17.00 15.96 6.29
N GLU A 156 17.00 16.37 5.03
CA GLU A 156 15.80 16.39 4.19
C GLU A 156 16.04 15.56 2.94
N MET A 157 15.15 14.58 2.71
CA MET A 157 15.18 13.74 1.52
C MET A 157 13.91 13.92 0.69
N VAL A 158 14.06 14.23 -0.59
CA VAL A 158 12.96 14.27 -1.54
C VAL A 158 13.09 13.10 -2.51
N PHE A 159 12.09 12.22 -2.54
CA PHE A 159 12.11 11.01 -3.35
C PHE A 159 11.44 11.22 -4.71
N HIS A 160 12.05 10.69 -5.77
CA HIS A 160 11.49 10.61 -7.11
C HIS A 160 11.63 9.18 -7.63
N VAL A 161 10.52 8.56 -8.04
CA VAL A 161 10.53 7.15 -8.47
C VAL A 161 10.41 7.06 -9.98
N LEU A 162 11.35 6.35 -10.60
CA LEU A 162 11.29 5.97 -12.00
C LEU A 162 10.96 4.47 -12.10
N THR A 163 9.84 4.17 -12.74
CA THR A 163 9.36 2.79 -12.93
C THR A 163 9.16 2.47 -14.40
N ASN A 164 9.14 1.17 -14.72
CA ASN A 164 8.84 0.66 -16.06
C ASN A 164 7.36 0.79 -16.48
N MET A 165 6.44 1.17 -15.59
CA MET A 165 4.99 1.18 -15.87
C MET A 165 4.57 2.09 -17.03
N ALA A 166 5.40 3.08 -17.39
CA ALA A 166 5.13 4.02 -18.48
C ALA A 166 6.08 3.85 -19.67
N LEU A 167 6.92 2.81 -19.67
CA LEU A 167 7.85 2.53 -20.77
C LEU A 167 7.21 1.56 -21.77
N PRO A 168 7.42 1.74 -23.09
CA PRO A 168 7.01 0.78 -24.11
C PRO A 168 7.59 -0.61 -23.84
N GLU A 169 6.87 -1.64 -24.26
CA GLU A 169 7.31 -3.03 -24.16
C GLU A 169 8.65 -3.26 -24.89
N SER A 170 9.41 -4.24 -24.41
CA SER A 170 10.76 -4.55 -24.89
C SER A 170 10.88 -4.88 -26.38
N GLU A 171 9.76 -5.21 -27.04
CA GLU A 171 9.71 -5.50 -28.48
C GLU A 171 9.88 -4.24 -29.35
N GLU A 172 9.62 -3.04 -28.80
CA GLU A 172 9.74 -1.75 -29.49
C GLU A 172 10.97 -0.96 -29.04
N ARG A 173 12.15 -1.57 -29.16
CA ARG A 173 13.43 -1.06 -28.63
C ARG A 173 13.73 0.41 -28.99
N GLU A 174 13.44 0.84 -30.21
CA GLU A 174 13.69 2.23 -30.64
C GLU A 174 12.76 3.24 -29.94
N LEU A 175 11.49 2.89 -29.73
CA LEU A 175 10.52 3.72 -29.03
C LEU A 175 10.84 3.78 -27.53
N ARG A 176 11.30 2.66 -26.97
CA ARG A 176 11.78 2.57 -25.59
C ARG A 176 13.01 3.43 -25.35
N ASP A 177 14.03 3.36 -26.22
CA ASP A 177 15.22 4.20 -26.13
C ASP A 177 14.87 5.70 -26.21
N ARG A 178 13.92 6.06 -27.07
CA ARG A 178 13.41 7.44 -27.17
C ARG A 178 12.68 7.87 -25.89
N ALA A 179 11.84 7.00 -25.32
CA ALA A 179 11.13 7.27 -24.08
C ALA A 179 12.10 7.44 -22.89
N ILE A 180 13.14 6.59 -22.81
CA ILE A 180 14.21 6.69 -21.80
C ILE A 180 14.94 8.04 -21.94
N ARG A 181 15.33 8.43 -23.16
CA ARG A 181 15.97 9.74 -23.39
C ARG A 181 15.11 10.91 -22.94
N LEU A 182 13.82 10.90 -23.29
CA LEU A 182 12.88 11.93 -22.85
C LEU A 182 12.77 11.98 -21.32
N LYS A 183 12.71 10.82 -20.65
CA LYS A 183 12.67 10.75 -19.18
C LYS A 183 13.95 11.28 -18.53
N ILE A 184 15.10 11.04 -19.15
CA ILE A 184 16.37 11.60 -18.67
C ILE A 184 16.38 13.13 -18.84
N GLU A 185 15.87 13.66 -19.96
CA GLU A 185 15.71 15.10 -20.16
C GLU A 185 14.73 15.72 -19.15
N GLU A 186 13.62 15.03 -18.88
CA GLU A 186 12.67 15.42 -17.83
C GLU A 186 13.35 15.45 -16.46
N LEU A 187 14.12 14.42 -16.09
CA LEU A 187 14.84 14.38 -14.83
C LEU A 187 15.87 15.53 -14.73
N ALA A 188 16.62 15.78 -15.81
CA ALA A 188 17.55 16.91 -15.89
C ALA A 188 16.85 18.26 -15.75
N PHE A 189 15.56 18.35 -16.12
CA PHE A 189 14.74 19.55 -15.95
C PHE A 189 14.13 19.65 -14.55
N ILE A 190 13.69 18.53 -13.96
CA ILE A 190 13.02 18.50 -12.66
C ILE A 190 14.02 18.64 -11.52
N ALA A 191 15.11 17.86 -11.54
CA ALA A 191 16.08 17.80 -10.44
C ALA A 191 16.61 19.17 -9.98
N PRO A 192 16.95 20.12 -10.87
CA PRO A 192 17.39 21.45 -10.44
C PRO A 192 16.33 22.27 -9.71
N ARG A 193 15.05 22.03 -9.99
CA ARG A 193 13.91 22.83 -9.52
C ARG A 193 13.30 22.32 -8.21
N VAL A 194 13.75 21.16 -7.73
CA VAL A 194 13.30 20.62 -6.46
C VAL A 194 13.95 21.45 -5.35
N THR A 195 13.12 22.20 -4.62
CA THR A 195 13.56 22.93 -3.44
C THR A 195 13.62 21.99 -2.25
N ILE A 196 14.79 21.86 -1.65
CA ILE A 196 15.02 21.07 -0.43
C ILE A 196 15.45 22.05 0.65
N ARG A 197 14.92 21.91 1.88
CA ARG A 197 15.36 22.81 2.96
C ARG A 197 16.77 22.45 3.39
N ASN A 198 17.47 23.48 3.88
CA ASN A 198 18.83 23.34 4.37
C ASN A 198 18.84 22.64 5.72
N GLY A 199 19.68 21.60 5.83
CA GLY A 199 19.94 20.88 7.07
C GLY A 199 21.39 20.39 7.16
N SER A 200 21.62 19.41 8.04
CA SER A 200 22.83 18.59 8.12
C SER A 200 23.09 17.78 6.84
N GLY A 201 22.04 17.46 6.09
CA GLY A 201 22.14 16.94 4.73
C GLY A 201 20.87 17.18 3.91
N SER A 202 21.01 17.46 2.62
CA SER A 202 19.89 17.70 1.72
C SER A 202 20.07 16.84 0.47
N PHE A 203 19.15 15.90 0.23
CA PHE A 203 19.29 14.89 -0.83
C PHE A 203 18.05 14.79 -1.69
N TYR A 204 18.24 14.83 -3.01
CA TYR A 204 17.24 14.40 -3.97
C TYR A 204 17.51 12.95 -4.35
N CYS A 205 16.61 12.06 -3.92
CA CYS A 205 16.77 10.61 -4.03
C CYS A 205 15.99 10.09 -5.23
N VAL A 206 16.67 9.63 -6.28
CA VAL A 206 16.05 9.03 -7.46
C VAL A 206 16.03 7.51 -7.28
N LEU A 207 14.85 6.95 -7.07
CA LEU A 207 14.64 5.51 -6.97
C LEU A 207 14.45 4.93 -8.38
N LEU A 208 15.41 4.13 -8.83
CA LEU A 208 15.42 3.44 -10.11
C LEU A 208 14.85 2.04 -9.90
N ASN A 209 13.73 1.77 -10.58
CA ASN A 209 13.10 0.45 -10.59
C ASN A 209 12.74 0.10 -12.04
N LEU A 210 13.78 -0.14 -12.83
CA LEU A 210 13.69 -0.48 -14.24
C LEU A 210 13.96 -1.98 -14.43
N GLU A 211 13.77 -2.49 -15.64
CA GLU A 211 13.87 -3.94 -15.89
C GLU A 211 15.32 -4.44 -15.94
N ASN A 212 16.28 -3.55 -16.21
CA ASN A 212 17.68 -3.91 -16.41
C ASN A 212 18.63 -2.91 -15.75
N ASP A 213 19.63 -3.41 -15.04
CA ASP A 213 20.75 -2.65 -14.46
C ASP A 213 21.40 -1.67 -15.45
N MET A 214 21.52 -2.05 -16.74
CA MET A 214 22.07 -1.15 -17.76
C MET A 214 21.20 0.07 -18.01
N GLU A 215 19.87 -0.10 -17.97
CA GLU A 215 18.94 1.02 -18.11
C GLU A 215 19.05 1.93 -16.88
N GLU A 216 19.11 1.35 -15.67
CA GLU A 216 19.29 2.11 -14.43
C GLU A 216 20.58 2.93 -14.47
N THR A 217 21.68 2.32 -14.90
CA THR A 217 22.98 2.99 -15.06
C THR A 217 22.91 4.18 -16.04
N ALA A 218 22.04 4.12 -17.06
CA ALA A 218 21.90 5.20 -18.02
C ALA A 218 21.26 6.47 -17.42
N PHE A 219 20.48 6.35 -16.34
CA PHE A 219 19.89 7.46 -15.58
C PHE A 219 20.84 8.08 -14.56
N ILE A 220 21.89 7.37 -14.15
CA ILE A 220 22.83 7.84 -13.13
C ILE A 220 23.81 8.82 -13.76
N ARG A 221 23.67 10.11 -13.42
CA ARG A 221 24.50 11.20 -13.91
C ARG A 221 24.61 12.29 -12.85
N ASP A 222 25.67 13.08 -12.93
CA ASP A 222 25.83 14.27 -12.11
C ASP A 222 24.92 15.41 -12.61
N TYR A 223 23.66 15.41 -12.18
CA TYR A 223 22.73 16.50 -12.47
C TYR A 223 22.98 17.66 -11.52
N LYS A 224 22.96 18.89 -12.05
CA LYS A 224 23.16 20.09 -11.24
C LYS A 224 21.86 20.49 -10.55
N THR A 225 21.90 20.66 -9.24
CA THR A 225 20.85 21.29 -8.45
C THR A 225 21.00 22.81 -8.48
N PHE A 226 19.92 23.59 -8.37
CA PHE A 226 20.04 25.05 -8.19
C PHE A 226 20.50 25.42 -6.78
N ASP A 227 20.23 24.55 -5.81
CA ASP A 227 20.71 24.70 -4.45
C ASP A 227 22.07 24.00 -4.29
N PRO A 228 23.16 24.75 -4.01
CA PRO A 228 24.51 24.18 -3.83
C PRO A 228 24.63 23.28 -2.59
N HIS A 229 23.61 23.24 -1.72
CA HIS A 229 23.59 22.37 -0.54
C HIS A 229 22.85 21.06 -0.77
N SER A 230 22.21 20.90 -1.93
CA SER A 230 21.45 19.71 -2.29
C SER A 230 22.24 18.82 -3.25
N ASP A 231 22.46 17.56 -2.87
CA ASP A 231 23.07 16.56 -3.74
C ASP A 231 22.01 15.57 -4.26
N ILE A 232 22.31 14.94 -5.39
CA ILE A 232 21.44 13.91 -5.98
C ILE A 232 22.08 12.55 -5.74
N ILE A 233 21.28 11.62 -5.24
CA ILE A 233 21.67 10.22 -5.06
C ILE A 233 20.68 9.32 -5.79
N PHE A 234 21.17 8.18 -6.26
CA PHE A 234 20.39 7.19 -6.99
C PHE A 234 20.32 5.92 -6.16
N VAL A 235 19.16 5.29 -6.12
CA VAL A 235 19.00 3.97 -5.50
C VAL A 235 18.58 3.01 -6.60
N ASN A 236 19.39 2.00 -6.87
CA ASN A 236 19.11 1.01 -7.89
C ASN A 236 18.20 -0.12 -7.37
N SER A 237 17.79 -1.01 -8.27
CA SER A 237 16.98 -2.19 -7.92
C SER A 237 17.65 -3.16 -6.93
N LYS A 238 18.99 -3.11 -6.82
CA LYS A 238 19.80 -3.88 -5.85
C LYS A 238 19.91 -3.21 -4.48
N LEU A 239 19.22 -2.09 -4.28
CA LEU A 239 19.25 -1.27 -3.07
C LEU A 239 20.62 -0.64 -2.80
N GLU A 240 21.47 -0.49 -3.81
CA GLU A 240 22.73 0.24 -3.68
C GLU A 240 22.49 1.74 -3.82
N ILE A 241 23.17 2.55 -2.99
CA ILE A 241 23.14 4.00 -3.08
C ILE A 241 24.32 4.44 -3.95
N LEU A 242 24.03 5.07 -5.08
CA LEU A 242 25.00 5.47 -6.09
C LEU A 242 25.03 6.99 -6.24
N THR A 243 26.23 7.53 -6.43
CA THR A 243 26.44 8.94 -6.81
C THR A 243 26.23 9.12 -8.31
N GLY A 244 26.15 10.38 -8.78
CA GLY A 244 26.14 10.69 -10.21
C GLY A 244 27.39 10.24 -10.98
N GLU A 245 28.46 9.87 -10.28
CA GLU A 245 29.71 9.32 -10.83
C GLU A 245 29.76 7.77 -10.76
N LEU A 246 28.64 7.13 -10.42
CA LEU A 246 28.53 5.67 -10.20
C LEU A 246 29.35 5.14 -9.01
N GLU A 247 29.75 6.01 -8.09
CA GLU A 247 30.39 5.58 -6.86
C GLU A 247 29.34 5.06 -5.87
N ASN A 248 29.62 3.92 -5.23
CA ASN A 248 28.75 3.37 -4.21
C ASN A 248 29.01 4.04 -2.86
N ILE A 249 27.95 4.56 -2.22
CA ILE A 249 27.98 5.04 -0.84
C ILE A 249 27.65 3.85 0.07
N PRO A 250 28.65 3.27 0.75
CA PRO A 250 28.41 2.10 1.59
C PRO A 250 27.53 2.50 2.76
N TYR A 251 26.47 1.72 2.99
CA TYR A 251 25.60 1.89 4.15
C TYR A 251 25.29 0.52 4.77
N ASN A 252 24.91 0.54 6.04
CA ASN A 252 24.32 -0.62 6.71
C ASN A 252 22.87 -0.28 7.06
N GLY A 253 21.94 -1.16 6.68
CA GLY A 253 20.51 -0.98 6.91
C GLY A 253 20.05 -1.39 8.31
N ASP A 254 20.93 -1.87 9.20
CA ASP A 254 20.55 -2.31 10.54
C ASP A 254 19.95 -1.17 11.37
N HIS A 255 20.45 0.05 11.21
CA HIS A 255 19.98 1.25 11.91
C HIS A 255 19.92 2.48 10.99
N ILE A 256 18.99 3.41 11.28
CA ILE A 256 18.81 4.64 10.50
C ILE A 256 20.09 5.50 10.46
N ASP A 257 20.81 5.57 11.58
CA ASP A 257 22.07 6.32 11.65
C ASP A 257 23.13 5.75 10.69
N GLN A 258 23.09 4.45 10.42
CA GLN A 258 24.00 3.77 9.50
C GLN A 258 23.63 3.95 8.02
N ILE A 259 22.45 4.51 7.74
CA ILE A 259 22.04 4.98 6.41
C ILE A 259 22.43 6.45 6.23
N PHE A 260 22.15 7.26 7.25
CA PHE A 260 22.28 8.71 7.17
C PHE A 260 23.69 9.25 7.36
N LEU A 261 24.48 8.70 8.29
CA LEU A 261 25.84 9.17 8.53
C LEU A 261 26.74 9.02 7.30
N PRO A 262 26.73 7.90 6.55
CA PRO A 262 27.50 7.80 5.31
C PRO A 262 27.13 8.89 4.29
N LEU A 263 25.84 9.18 4.14
CA LEU A 263 25.34 10.21 3.22
C LEU A 263 25.80 11.62 3.63
N ILE A 264 25.65 11.97 4.90
CA ILE A 264 26.11 13.26 5.44
C ILE A 264 27.62 13.40 5.26
N ASN A 265 28.40 12.39 5.64
CA ASN A 265 29.85 12.41 5.55
C ASN A 265 30.32 12.58 4.10
N TRP A 266 29.68 11.87 3.16
CA TRP A 266 29.96 12.02 1.74
C TRP A 266 29.70 13.45 1.25
N GLN A 267 28.52 14.03 1.53
CA GLN A 267 28.20 15.41 1.14
C GLN A 267 29.16 16.43 1.76
N GLN A 268 29.56 16.25 3.02
CA GLN A 268 30.53 17.13 3.68
C GLN A 268 31.94 17.01 3.08
N SER A 269 32.35 15.80 2.69
CA SER A 269 33.66 15.58 2.06
C SER A 269 33.80 16.35 0.75
N LYS A 270 32.72 16.45 -0.05
CA LYS A 270 32.68 17.29 -1.26
C LYS A 270 32.83 18.78 -0.95
N LYS A 271 32.17 19.28 0.10
CA LYS A 271 32.29 20.69 0.51
C LYS A 271 33.72 21.05 0.89
N ILE A 272 34.42 20.16 1.61
CA ILE A 272 35.83 20.36 1.99
C ILE A 272 36.73 20.39 0.75
N GLN A 273 36.53 19.48 -0.20
CA GLN A 273 37.30 19.46 -1.45
C GLN A 273 37.05 20.69 -2.33
N ALA A 274 35.84 21.24 -2.34
CA ALA A 274 35.50 22.45 -3.07
C ALA A 274 36.15 23.73 -2.49
N ILE A 275 36.48 23.75 -1.19
CA ILE A 275 37.16 24.88 -0.53
C ILE A 275 38.68 24.86 -0.82
N HIS A 276 39.25 23.69 -1.12
CA HIS A 276 40.68 23.50 -1.39
C HIS A 276 41.07 23.51 -2.88
N ARG A 277 40.11 23.72 -3.79
CA ARG A 277 40.34 23.94 -5.23
C ARG A 277 40.18 25.42 -5.56
#